data_AF-A0A367RFF9-F1
#
_entry.id   AF-A0A367RFF9-F1
#
_cell.length_a   1.000
_cell.length_b   1.000
_cell.length_c   1.000
_cell.angle_alpha   90.00
_cell.angle_beta   90.00
_cell.angle_gamma   90.00
#
_symmetry.space_group_name_H-M   'P 1'
#
loop_
_entity.id
_entity.type
_entity.pdbx_description
1 polymer ?
#
loop_
_entity_poly.entity_id
_entity_poly.type
_entity_poly.pdbx_seq_one_letter_code
_entity_poly.pdbx_strand_id
1 'polypeptide(L)' 'MKIETITYKRIKNLGNFQSETMEVTAVLDQYDEPDEVSEQLRSLVKNQLFPQEAITTPATTDEDKTAGAENNPF' A
#
# COMPACT_ATOMS: atom_id res chain seq x y z
N MET A 1 1.23 -18.95 30.18
CA MET A 1 0.86 -19.52 28.87
C MET A 1 1.79 -18.93 27.84
N LYS A 2 2.48 -19.74 27.03
CA LYS A 2 3.32 -19.26 25.92
C LYS A 2 2.42 -19.18 24.68
N ILE A 3 2.42 -18.04 23.99
CA ILE A 3 1.77 -17.91 22.68
C ILE A 3 2.75 -18.49 21.66
N GLU A 4 2.31 -19.47 20.88
CA GLU A 4 3.16 -20.14 19.88
C GLU A 4 2.80 -19.72 18.45
N THR A 5 1.56 -19.27 18.25
CA THR A 5 1.05 -18.89 16.92
C THR A 5 0.11 -17.69 17.03
N ILE A 6 0.20 -16.80 16.04
CA ILE A 6 -0.74 -15.70 15.85
C ILE A 6 -1.25 -15.77 14.41
N THR A 7 -2.57 -15.80 14.27
CA THR A 7 -3.24 -15.74 12.97
C THR A 7 -4.00 -14.44 12.86
N TYR A 8 -3.81 -13.73 11.75
CA TYR A 8 -4.57 -12.55 11.40
C TYR A 8 -5.36 -12.79 10.11
N LYS A 9 -6.66 -12.49 10.15
CA LYS A 9 -7.58 -12.63 9.02
C LYS A 9 -8.28 -11.32 8.76
N ARG A 10 -8.36 -10.92 7.51
CA ARG A 10 -9.13 -9.76 7.07
C ARG A 10 -9.95 -10.08 5.83
N ILE A 11 -11.16 -9.51 5.80
CA ILE A 11 -12.10 -9.63 4.69
C ILE A 11 -12.32 -8.23 4.13
N LYS A 12 -12.11 -8.08 2.82
CA LYS A 12 -12.43 -6.88 2.03
C LYS A 12 -13.68 -7.18 1.22
N ASN A 13 -14.74 -6.42 1.48
CA ASN A 13 -15.98 -6.52 0.70
C ASN A 13 -15.81 -5.72 -0.59
N LEU A 14 -16.01 -6.37 -1.74
CA LEU A 14 -15.90 -5.74 -3.07
C LEU A 14 -17.27 -5.30 -3.62
N GLY A 15 -18.35 -5.63 -2.92
CA GLY A 15 -19.72 -5.46 -3.42
C GLY A 15 -20.12 -6.59 -4.36
N ASN A 16 -21.37 -6.56 -4.88
CA ASN A 16 -21.89 -7.55 -5.83
C ASN A 16 -21.71 -9.02 -5.39
N PHE A 17 -21.89 -9.30 -4.09
CA PHE A 17 -21.66 -10.64 -3.49
C PHE A 17 -20.23 -11.17 -3.63
N GLN A 18 -19.26 -10.29 -3.91
CA GLN A 18 -17.84 -10.63 -3.98
C GLN A 18 -17.10 -10.09 -2.75
N SER A 19 -16.20 -10.91 -2.23
CA SER A 19 -15.28 -10.55 -1.17
C SER A 19 -13.90 -11.13 -1.47
N GLU A 20 -12.89 -10.42 -1.01
CA GLU A 20 -11.50 -10.85 -1.02
C GLU A 20 -11.08 -11.09 0.43
N THR A 21 -10.55 -12.28 0.72
CA THR A 21 -10.15 -12.66 2.08
C THR A 21 -8.67 -12.99 2.07
N MET A 22 -7.95 -12.47 3.07
CA MET A 22 -6.56 -12.81 3.30
C MET A 22 -6.37 -13.25 4.75
N GLU A 23 -5.68 -14.37 4.91
CA GLU A 23 -5.35 -14.99 6.19
C GLU A 23 -3.85 -15.25 6.21
N VAL A 24 -3.19 -14.82 7.28
CA VAL A 24 -1.75 -14.98 7.48
C VAL A 24 -1.49 -15.46 8.90
N THR A 25 -0.52 -16.35 9.04
CA THR A 25 -0.16 -16.95 10.33
C THR A 25 1.33 -16.80 10.54
N ALA A 26 1.72 -16.34 11.73
CA ALA A 26 3.09 -16.36 12.21
C ALA A 26 3.23 -17.41 13.32
N VAL A 27 4.37 -18.09 13.32
CA VAL A 27 4.83 -18.93 14.42
C VAL A 27 5.82 -18.10 15.22
N LEU A 28 5.63 -18.00 16.54
CA LEU A 28 6.48 -17.19 17.42
C LEU A 28 7.61 -18.03 18.00
N ASP A 29 8.82 -17.48 17.95
CA ASP A 29 9.95 -17.96 18.73
C ASP A 29 9.93 -17.36 20.15
N GLN A 30 10.82 -17.85 21.03
CA GLN A 30 10.96 -17.39 22.41
C GLN A 30 11.39 -15.93 22.57
N TYR A 31 11.84 -15.29 21.49
CA TYR A 31 12.28 -13.89 21.47
C TYR A 31 11.28 -12.97 20.78
N ASP A 32 10.22 -13.52 20.18
CA ASP A 32 9.23 -12.72 19.47
C ASP A 32 8.23 -12.12 20.45
N GLU A 33 8.03 -10.81 20.35
CA GLU A 33 7.00 -10.12 21.11
C GLU A 33 5.64 -10.27 20.37
N PRO A 34 4.62 -10.88 21.00
CA PRO A 34 3.32 -11.15 20.37
C PRO A 34 2.67 -9.92 19.75
N ASP A 35 2.78 -8.78 20.42
CA ASP A 35 2.18 -7.52 19.99
C ASP A 35 2.84 -7.01 18.70
N GLU A 36 4.18 -7.03 18.62
CA GLU A 36 4.92 -6.61 17.43
C GLU A 36 4.60 -7.50 16.21
N VAL A 37 4.61 -8.83 16.41
CA VAL A 37 4.26 -9.79 15.35
C VAL A 37 2.84 -9.55 14.86
N SER A 38 1.90 -9.28 15.77
CA SER A 38 0.51 -9.00 15.41
C SER A 38 0.37 -7.72 14.56
N GLU A 39 1.16 -6.68 14.84
CA GLU A 39 1.17 -5.44 14.07
C GLU A 39 1.76 -5.65 12.68
N GLN A 40 2.82 -6.44 12.57
CA GLN A 40 3.42 -6.82 11.29
C GLN A 40 2.42 -7.56 10.40
N LEU A 41 1.71 -8.56 10.95
CA LEU A 41 0.68 -9.30 10.21
C LEU A 41 -0.46 -8.39 9.75
N ARG A 42 -0.91 -7.45 10.60
CA ARG A 42 -1.92 -6.46 10.23
C ARG A 42 -1.45 -5.56 9.10
N SER A 43 -0.21 -5.07 9.17
CA SER A 43 0.39 -4.20 8.15
C SER A 43 0.52 -4.92 6.81
N LEU A 44 1.03 -6.16 6.83
CA LEU A 44 1.15 -7.02 5.64
C LEU A 44 -0.20 -7.20 4.94
N VAL A 45 -1.22 -7.62 5.68
CA VAL A 45 -2.56 -7.83 5.11
C VAL A 45 -3.20 -6.53 4.64
N LYS A 46 -2.99 -5.42 5.36
CA LYS A 46 -3.47 -4.10 4.93
C LYS A 46 -2.83 -3.70 3.60
N ASN A 47 -1.52 -3.82 3.46
CA ASN A 47 -0.80 -3.41 2.25
C ASN A 47 -1.17 -4.27 1.05
N GLN A 48 -1.44 -5.56 1.26
CA GLN A 48 -1.84 -6.46 0.19
C GLN A 48 -3.30 -6.25 -0.25
N LEU A 49 -4.23 -6.09 0.70
CA LEU A 49 -5.67 -5.91 0.39
C LEU A 49 -6.03 -4.48 -0.03
N PHE A 50 -5.28 -3.50 0.45
CA PHE A 50 -5.51 -2.07 0.21
C PHE A 50 -4.21 -1.39 -0.21
N PRO A 51 -3.63 -1.75 -1.38
CA PRO A 51 -2.47 -1.06 -1.90
C PRO A 51 -2.82 0.42 -2.08
N GLN A 52 -1.94 1.33 -1.63
CA GLN A 52 -2.12 2.74 -1.91
C GLN A 52 -2.02 2.92 -3.42
N GLU A 53 -3.09 3.38 -4.06
CA GLU A 53 -3.02 3.84 -5.44
C GLU A 53 -2.00 4.98 -5.47
N ALA A 54 -0.90 4.78 -6.19
CA ALA A 54 0.08 5.84 -6.41
C ALA A 54 -0.69 7.03 -6.99
N ILE A 55 -0.68 8.16 -6.27
CA ILE A 55 -1.15 9.45 -6.77
C ILE A 55 -0.41 9.73 -8.06
N THR A 56 -1.04 9.41 -9.19
CA THR A 56 -0.66 9.92 -10.50
C THR A 56 -0.95 11.41 -10.46
N THR A 57 0.07 12.20 -10.08
CA THR A 57 0.02 13.65 -10.27
C THR A 57 -0.24 13.86 -11.76
N PRO A 58 -1.35 14.51 -12.17
CA PRO A 58 -1.58 14.77 -13.58
C PRO A 58 -0.39 15.59 -14.08
N ALA A 59 0.31 15.07 -15.09
CA ALA A 59 1.38 15.79 -15.75
C ALA A 59 0.83 17.15 -16.19
N THR A 60 1.42 18.23 -15.69
CA THR A 60 1.14 19.58 -16.19
C THR A 60 1.62 19.62 -17.63
N THR A 61 0.68 19.46 -18.57
CA THR A 61 0.88 19.85 -19.96
C THR A 61 0.84 21.38 -19.99
N ASP A 62 1.99 22.02 -19.77
CA ASP A 62 2.21 23.41 -20.16
C ASP A 62 2.64 23.43 -21.64
N GLU A 63 1.66 23.34 -22.54
CA GLU A 63 1.76 23.95 -23.87
C GLU A 63 1.01 25.29 -23.84
N ASP A 64 1.71 26.40 -23.54
CA ASP A 64 1.30 27.74 -24.02
C ASP A 64 2.50 28.68 -24.24
N LYS A 65 3.03 28.62 -25.46
CA LYS A 65 3.40 29.74 -26.33
C LYS A 65 3.77 31.09 -25.68
N THR A 66 5.08 31.39 -25.66
CA THR A 66 5.55 32.79 -25.81
C THR A 66 6.67 32.87 -26.83
N ALA A 67 6.42 33.70 -27.85
CA ALA A 67 7.34 34.02 -28.93
C ALA A 67 8.52 34.85 -28.39
N GLY A 68 9.72 34.27 -28.41
CA GLY A 68 10.98 35.00 -28.23
C GLY A 68 11.62 35.25 -29.59
N ALA A 69 11.61 36.51 -30.03
CA ALA A 69 12.31 36.95 -31.23
C ALA A 69 13.82 36.93 -30.97
N GLU A 70 14.54 36.08 -31.70
CA GLU A 70 15.99 36.01 -31.68
C GLU A 70 16.60 36.35 -33.05
N ASN A 71 17.29 37.49 -33.06
CA ASN A 71 18.54 37.78 -33.76
C ASN A 71 18.55 37.98 -35.30
N ASN A 72 18.77 39.23 -35.70
CA ASN A 72 19.69 39.53 -36.80
C ASN A 72 20.62 40.69 -36.40
N PRO A 73 21.95 40.47 -36.26
CA PRO A 73 22.91 41.53 -36.03
C PRO A 73 23.38 42.12 -37.37
N PHE A 74 23.86 43.36 -37.34
CA PHE A 74 24.85 43.82 -38.33
C PHE A 74 26.13 42.99 -38.21
#